data_AF-A0A4R5LXF1-F1
#
_entry.id   AF-A0A4R5LXF1-F1
#
_cell.length_a   1.000
_cell.length_b   1.000
_cell.length_c   1.000
_cell.angle_alpha   90.00
_cell.angle_beta   90.00
_cell.angle_gamma   90.00
#
_symmetry.space_group_name_H-M   'P 1'
#
loop_
_entity.id
_entity.type
_entity.pdbx_description
1 polymer ?
#
loop_
_entity_poly.entity_id
_entity_poly.type
_entity_poly.pdbx_seq_one_letter_code
_entity_poly.pdbx_strand_id
1 'polypeptide(L)'
;MAQHQLFRIDRAFMRAIDTKIAKEYACDALRGFSVRVVESGAVSYSYRYVDADGKPRRSAGRALARPALRGALSRAVEWGLLATHPMAQVKKQRTPDPDAHQYLLPDEEARVRAALDVHNRTALDAWHAADIGLDWTYGDATTPLVLLAMALGCRRAELLKLEWSAVDFPNATVRFVDTTTKTATSRVVPLNAEALAVLKAWRKQSSHFRLVFPSPDGKGSLAVVPNWEKVRDAAKVERIRLKYHTMRHHVASRLVNSGVDLHTVGQILGHRDIATTKRCAHLAPRTPS
;
A
#
# COMPACT_ATOMS: atom_id res chain seq x y z
N MET A 1 23.69 21.41 27.35
CA MET A 1 23.92 19.96 27.41
C MET A 1 22.62 19.31 27.89
N ALA A 2 21.96 18.49 27.09
CA ALA A 2 20.72 17.85 27.52
C ALA A 2 21.05 16.79 28.59
N GLN A 3 20.41 16.86 29.76
CA GLN A 3 20.52 15.84 30.79
C GLN A 3 19.88 14.55 30.28
N HIS A 4 20.70 13.53 30.02
CA HIS A 4 20.20 12.19 29.70
C HIS A 4 19.74 11.55 31.01
N GLN A 5 18.44 11.55 31.26
CA GLN A 5 17.87 10.87 32.41
C GLN A 5 17.78 9.37 32.10
N LEU A 6 18.54 8.56 32.85
CA LEU A 6 18.63 7.11 32.68
C LEU A 6 17.34 6.45 33.17
N PHE A 7 16.68 5.64 32.34
CA PHE A 7 15.44 4.95 32.71
C PHE A 7 15.46 3.47 32.37
N ARG A 8 14.84 2.67 33.24
CA ARG A 8 14.52 1.26 33.00
C ARG A 8 13.25 1.17 32.16
N ILE A 9 13.31 0.47 31.01
CA ILE A 9 12.14 0.28 30.14
C ILE A 9 11.20 -0.74 30.80
N ASP A 10 10.21 -0.26 31.56
CA ASP A 10 9.23 -1.08 32.26
C ASP A 10 7.78 -0.55 32.12
N ARG A 11 6.85 -1.11 32.90
CA ARG A 11 5.42 -0.75 32.88
C ARG A 11 5.17 0.67 33.41
N ALA A 12 6.01 1.16 34.32
CA ALA A 12 5.95 2.52 34.85
C ALA A 12 6.44 3.52 33.80
N PHE A 13 7.51 3.20 33.07
CA PHE A 13 8.00 3.98 31.93
C PHE A 13 6.91 4.20 30.87
N MET A 14 6.17 3.16 30.49
CA MET A 14 5.08 3.29 29.51
C MET A 14 3.88 4.13 29.99
N ARG A 15 3.68 4.27 31.30
CA ARG A 15 2.66 5.16 31.89
C ARG A 15 3.17 6.60 32.02
N ALA A 16 4.48 6.79 32.15
CA ALA A 16 5.14 8.08 32.30
C ALA A 16 5.54 8.75 30.97
N ILE A 17 5.42 8.06 29.83
CA ILE A 17 5.55 8.69 28.51
C ILE A 17 4.33 9.60 28.30
N ASP A 18 4.51 10.88 28.60
CA ASP A 18 3.63 11.94 28.12
C ASP A 18 3.99 12.23 26.65
N THR A 19 3.06 11.91 25.75
CA THR A 19 3.24 12.14 24.30
C THR A 19 3.25 13.61 23.92
N LYS A 20 3.01 14.53 24.87
CA LYS A 20 2.96 15.98 24.65
C LYS A 20 4.28 16.70 24.92
N ILE A 21 5.31 16.00 25.43
CA ILE A 21 6.59 16.62 25.82
C ILE A 21 7.74 15.95 25.06
N ALA A 22 8.58 16.76 24.41
CA ALA A 22 9.80 16.26 23.76
C ALA A 22 10.82 15.80 24.81
N LYS A 23 11.12 14.50 24.85
CA LYS A 23 12.09 13.93 25.81
C LYS A 23 12.91 12.80 25.19
N GLU A 24 14.20 12.77 25.52
CA GLU A 24 15.15 11.73 25.12
C GLU A 24 15.41 10.79 26.28
N TYR A 25 15.25 9.50 26.03
CA TYR A 25 15.40 8.41 27.00
C TYR A 25 16.55 7.51 26.57
N ALA A 26 17.46 7.21 27.49
CA ALA A 26 18.55 6.26 27.29
C ALA A 26 18.34 5.04 28.20
N CYS A 27 18.63 3.84 27.69
CA CYS A 27 18.51 2.60 28.45
C CYS A 27 19.90 2.12 28.91
N ASP A 28 20.10 2.00 30.23
CA ASP A 28 21.37 1.52 30.79
C ASP A 28 21.74 0.09 30.36
N ALA A 29 20.74 -0.76 30.15
CA ALA A 29 20.95 -2.15 29.72
C ALA A 29 21.35 -2.27 28.24
N LEU A 30 21.18 -1.22 27.44
CA LEU A 30 21.44 -1.22 26.00
C LEU A 30 22.31 0.00 25.63
N ARG A 31 23.64 -0.16 25.72
CA ARG A 31 24.59 0.89 25.32
C ARG A 31 24.30 1.37 23.89
N GLY A 32 23.91 2.66 23.77
CA GLY A 32 23.61 3.31 22.50
C GLY A 32 22.15 3.20 22.04
N PHE A 33 21.23 2.68 22.88
CA PHE A 33 19.78 2.75 22.66
C PHE A 33 19.24 4.09 23.16
N SER A 34 18.74 4.92 22.25
CA SER A 34 18.02 6.16 22.57
C SER A 34 16.64 6.18 21.94
N VAL A 35 15.66 6.68 22.70
CA VAL A 35 14.29 6.88 22.25
C VAL A 35 13.96 8.36 22.45
N ARG A 36 13.55 9.02 21.38
CA ARG A 36 13.10 10.40 21.41
C ARG A 36 11.63 10.44 21.02
N VAL A 37 10.81 10.99 21.91
CA VAL A 37 9.41 11.31 21.62
C VAL A 37 9.38 12.77 21.17
N VAL A 38 8.74 13.08 20.05
CA VAL A 38 8.46 14.46 19.63
C VAL A 38 7.04 14.84 20.03
N GLU A 39 6.76 16.14 20.19
CA GLU A 39 5.47 16.69 20.66
C GLU A 39 4.24 16.21 19.87
N SER A 40 4.43 15.76 18.62
CA SER A 40 3.37 15.15 17.79
C SER A 40 3.04 13.69 18.15
N GLY A 41 3.63 13.14 19.22
CA GLY A 41 3.47 11.74 19.63
C GLY A 41 4.24 10.73 18.76
N ALA A 42 5.00 11.20 17.76
CA ALA A 42 5.89 10.34 16.98
C ALA A 42 7.14 9.99 17.80
N VAL A 43 7.56 8.73 17.71
CA VAL A 43 8.75 8.25 18.42
C VAL A 43 9.83 7.91 17.40
N SER A 44 10.99 8.55 17.53
CA SER A 44 12.22 8.11 16.89
C SER A 44 13.04 7.29 17.88
N TYR A 45 13.62 6.20 17.41
CA TYR A 45 14.53 5.40 18.21
C TYR A 45 15.80 5.12 17.41
N SER A 46 16.90 4.96 18.11
CA SER A 46 18.15 4.47 17.53
C SER A 46 18.83 3.52 18.47
N TYR A 47 19.46 2.48 17.92
CA TYR A 47 20.29 1.57 18.71
C TYR A 47 21.49 1.09 17.89
N ARG A 48 22.57 0.78 18.60
CA ARG A 48 23.75 0.12 18.03
C ARG A 48 23.69 -1.37 18.33
N TYR A 49 24.13 -2.18 17.37
CA TYR A 49 24.28 -3.62 17.50
C TYR A 49 25.55 -4.06 16.77
N VAL A 50 26.03 -5.26 17.08
CA VAL A 50 27.13 -5.89 16.36
C VAL A 50 26.53 -7.03 15.54
N ASP A 51 26.80 -7.03 14.22
CA ASP A 51 26.29 -8.07 13.32
C ASP A 51 27.05 -9.40 13.54
N ALA A 52 26.58 -10.50 12.93
CA ALA A 52 27.24 -11.81 13.04
C ALA A 52 28.72 -11.79 12.62
N ASP A 53 29.10 -10.85 11.74
CA ASP A 53 30.48 -10.62 11.28
C ASP A 53 31.34 -9.76 12.23
N GLY A 54 30.86 -9.47 13.46
CA GLY A 54 31.61 -8.71 14.47
C GLY A 54 31.69 -7.19 14.22
N LYS A 55 31.02 -6.66 13.20
CA LYS A 55 31.05 -5.21 12.87
C LYS A 55 29.93 -4.42 13.56
N PRO A 56 30.22 -3.27 14.18
CA PRO A 56 29.21 -2.41 14.78
C PRO A 56 28.36 -1.71 13.72
N ARG A 57 27.04 -1.75 13.88
CA ARG A 57 26.04 -1.11 13.03
C ARG A 57 25.06 -0.27 13.84
N ARG A 58 24.36 0.64 13.15
CA ARG A 58 23.32 1.51 13.73
C ARG A 58 22.00 1.29 13.00
N SER A 59 20.93 1.08 13.75
CA SER A 59 19.55 1.05 13.24
C SER A 59 18.79 2.24 13.77
N ALA A 60 17.95 2.86 12.94
CA ALA A 60 17.09 3.97 13.33
C ALA A 60 15.73 3.87 12.61
N GLY A 61 14.66 4.29 13.28
CA GLY A 61 13.31 4.27 12.72
C GLY A 61 12.42 5.35 13.33
N ARG A 62 11.32 5.67 12.63
CA ARG A 62 10.30 6.63 13.05
C ARG A 62 8.92 6.03 12.82
N ALA A 63 8.11 5.88 13.87
CA ALA A 63 6.73 5.41 13.75
C ALA A 63 5.86 5.90 14.93
N LEU A 64 4.57 5.57 14.90
CA LEU A 64 3.70 5.66 16.07
C LEU A 64 4.28 4.80 17.20
N ALA A 65 4.33 5.35 18.41
CA ALA A 65 5.19 4.91 19.52
C ALA A 65 5.24 3.40 19.80
N ARG A 66 4.09 2.72 19.79
CA ARG A 66 3.97 1.38 20.37
C ARG A 66 4.38 0.23 19.43
N PRO A 67 3.95 0.17 18.15
CA PRO A 67 4.33 -0.93 17.25
C PRO A 67 5.83 -0.99 16.95
N ALA A 68 6.47 0.16 16.73
CA ALA A 68 7.90 0.23 16.44
C ALA A 68 8.75 -0.15 17.66
N LEU A 69 8.40 0.35 18.85
CA LEU A 69 9.10 0.00 20.09
C LEU A 69 9.02 -1.51 20.37
N ARG A 70 7.85 -2.12 20.15
CA ARG A 70 7.69 -3.57 20.30
C ARG A 70 8.54 -4.36 19.31
N GLY A 71 8.60 -3.92 18.04
CA GLY A 71 9.45 -4.55 17.02
C GLY A 71 10.94 -4.46 17.36
N ALA A 72 11.41 -3.30 17.82
CA ALA A 72 12.79 -3.10 18.26
C ALA A 72 13.14 -3.97 19.48
N LEU A 73 12.26 -4.06 20.48
CA LEU A 73 12.47 -4.90 21.66
C LEU A 73 12.41 -6.39 21.34
N SER A 74 11.57 -6.80 20.38
CA SER A 74 11.52 -8.19 19.90
C SER A 74 12.83 -8.58 19.21
N ARG A 75 13.38 -7.71 18.36
CA ARG A 75 14.69 -7.90 17.74
C ARG A 75 15.83 -7.91 18.76
N ALA A 76 15.76 -7.08 19.79
CA ALA A 76 16.76 -7.07 20.87
C ALA A 76 16.77 -8.38 21.67
N VAL A 77 15.61 -9.03 21.86
CA VAL A 77 15.56 -10.38 22.46
C VAL A 77 16.13 -11.43 21.50
N GLU A 78 15.75 -11.38 20.22
CA GLU A 78 16.25 -12.30 19.19
C GLU A 78 17.78 -12.25 19.06
N TRP A 79 18.37 -11.06 19.18
CA TRP A 79 19.83 -10.86 19.15
C TRP A 79 20.52 -11.04 20.51
N GLY A 80 19.81 -11.54 21.53
CA GLY A 80 20.38 -11.79 22.87
C GLY A 80 20.78 -10.53 23.64
N LEU A 81 20.43 -9.34 23.16
CA LEU A 81 20.64 -8.07 23.86
C LEU A 81 19.69 -7.90 25.05
N LEU A 82 18.57 -8.62 25.04
CA LEU A 82 17.62 -8.70 26.14
C LEU A 82 17.28 -10.16 26.43
N ALA A 83 17.32 -10.56 27.70
CA ALA A 83 16.94 -11.91 28.10
C ALA A 83 15.43 -12.19 27.91
N THR A 84 14.57 -11.18 28.07
CA THR A 84 13.11 -11.32 27.93
C THR A 84 12.48 -10.05 27.37
N HIS A 85 11.33 -10.18 26.68
CA HIS A 85 10.64 -9.05 26.07
C HIS A 85 9.92 -8.21 27.14
N PRO A 86 10.32 -6.95 27.42
CA PRO A 86 9.76 -6.16 28.54
C PRO A 86 8.26 -5.89 28.42
N MET A 87 7.72 -5.90 27.18
CA MET A 87 6.29 -5.73 26.90
C MET A 87 5.52 -7.04 26.64
N ALA A 88 6.03 -8.22 27.02
CA ALA A 88 5.35 -9.50 26.75
C ALA A 88 3.92 -9.55 27.31
N GLN A 89 3.69 -8.92 28.48
CA GLN A 89 2.40 -8.92 29.19
C GLN A 89 1.48 -7.75 28.82
N VAL A 90 1.90 -6.84 27.94
CA VAL A 90 1.07 -5.69 27.53
C VAL A 90 0.09 -6.16 26.47
N LYS A 91 -1.19 -6.32 26.86
CA LYS A 91 -2.26 -6.67 25.93
C LYS A 91 -2.30 -5.66 24.79
N LYS A 92 -2.36 -6.18 23.55
CA LYS A 92 -2.51 -5.36 22.34
C LYS A 92 -3.82 -4.59 22.48
N GLN A 93 -3.76 -3.27 22.66
CA GLN A 93 -4.94 -2.45 22.46
C GLN A 93 -5.35 -2.66 21.00
N ARG A 94 -6.56 -3.20 20.81
CA ARG A 94 -7.18 -3.32 19.49
C ARG A 94 -7.53 -1.90 19.07
N THR A 95 -6.61 -1.23 18.39
CA THR A 95 -6.96 -0.05 17.61
C THR A 95 -8.07 -0.48 16.65
N PRO A 96 -9.15 0.32 16.48
CA PRO A 96 -10.07 0.09 15.37
C PRO A 96 -9.24 -0.13 14.11
N ASP A 97 -9.50 -1.21 13.37
CA ASP A 97 -8.79 -1.49 12.14
C ASP A 97 -9.06 -0.29 11.21
N PRO A 98 -8.07 0.58 10.90
CA PRO A 98 -8.31 1.69 9.99
C PRO A 98 -8.70 1.19 8.58
N ASP A 99 -8.57 -0.12 8.33
CA ASP A 99 -8.90 -0.79 7.08
C ASP A 99 -10.28 -1.48 7.11
N ALA A 100 -11.08 -1.32 8.17
CA ALA A 100 -12.33 -2.06 8.39
C ALA A 100 -13.39 -1.94 7.26
N HIS A 101 -13.28 -0.93 6.39
CA HIS A 101 -14.14 -0.76 5.22
C HIS A 101 -13.34 -0.25 4.02
N GLN A 102 -12.37 -1.03 3.53
CA GLN A 102 -11.56 -0.67 2.35
C GLN A 102 -12.00 -1.39 1.06
N TYR A 103 -13.30 -1.44 0.78
CA TYR A 103 -13.80 -1.85 -0.54
C TYR A 103 -14.93 -0.94 -1.00
N LEU A 104 -15.10 -0.81 -2.32
CA LEU A 104 -16.23 -0.11 -2.92
C LEU A 104 -17.49 -0.97 -2.81
N LEU A 105 -18.57 -0.38 -2.29
CA LEU A 105 -19.93 -0.90 -2.42
C LEU A 105 -20.40 -0.78 -3.89
N PRO A 106 -21.42 -1.53 -4.33
CA PRO A 106 -21.89 -1.48 -5.72
C PRO A 106 -22.30 -0.08 -6.19
N ASP A 107 -22.96 0.70 -5.33
CA ASP A 107 -23.37 2.08 -5.62
C ASP A 107 -22.16 3.03 -5.69
N GLU A 108 -21.18 2.85 -4.81
CA GLU A 108 -19.93 3.59 -4.82
C GLU A 108 -19.08 3.27 -6.05
N GLU A 109 -19.02 2.00 -6.46
CA GLU A 109 -18.35 1.58 -7.69
C GLU A 109 -18.98 2.28 -8.90
N ALA A 110 -20.31 2.30 -8.97
CA ALA A 110 -21.04 2.99 -10.03
C ALA A 110 -20.74 4.49 -10.04
N ARG A 111 -20.70 5.15 -8.87
CA ARG A 111 -20.31 6.57 -8.77
C ARG A 111 -18.88 6.84 -9.19
N VAL A 112 -17.93 5.98 -8.80
CA VAL A 112 -16.52 6.09 -9.24
C VAL A 112 -16.43 5.97 -10.76
N ARG A 113 -17.12 4.99 -11.35
CA ARG A 113 -17.14 4.80 -12.81
C ARG A 113 -17.73 6.01 -13.54
N ALA A 114 -18.84 6.56 -13.04
CA ALA A 114 -19.43 7.78 -13.60
C ALA A 114 -18.49 8.98 -13.49
N ALA A 115 -17.81 9.16 -12.35
CA ALA A 115 -16.84 10.23 -12.16
C ALA A 115 -15.62 10.09 -13.09
N LEU A 116 -15.14 8.87 -13.33
CA LEU A 116 -14.07 8.58 -14.28
C LEU A 116 -14.47 8.89 -15.72
N ASP A 117 -15.71 8.56 -16.10
CA ASP A 117 -16.25 8.85 -17.43
C ASP A 117 -16.35 10.36 -17.68
N VAL A 118 -16.88 11.12 -16.70
CA VAL A 118 -16.90 12.59 -16.74
C VAL A 118 -15.47 13.15 -16.84
N HIS A 119 -14.55 12.69 -15.99
CA HIS A 119 -13.14 13.13 -16.04
C HIS A 119 -12.51 12.85 -17.40
N ASN A 120 -12.74 11.66 -17.97
CA ASN A 120 -12.20 11.27 -19.25
C ASN A 120 -12.70 12.15 -20.39
N ARG A 121 -14.01 12.42 -20.44
CA ARG A 121 -14.59 13.33 -21.43
C ARG A 121 -14.00 14.72 -21.34
N THR A 122 -13.96 15.30 -20.13
CA THR A 122 -13.36 16.63 -19.93
C THR A 122 -11.90 16.68 -20.38
N ALA A 123 -11.13 15.61 -20.12
CA ALA A 123 -9.75 15.53 -20.55
C ALA A 123 -9.64 15.42 -22.09
N LEU A 124 -10.50 14.63 -22.75
CA LEU A 124 -10.54 14.52 -24.22
C LEU A 124 -10.98 15.82 -24.88
N ASP A 125 -11.98 16.51 -24.33
CA ASP A 125 -12.46 17.79 -24.85
C ASP A 125 -11.35 18.85 -24.88
N ALA A 126 -10.44 18.82 -23.90
CA ALA A 126 -9.26 19.70 -23.90
C ALA A 126 -8.29 19.40 -25.06
N TRP A 127 -8.16 18.14 -25.48
CA TRP A 127 -7.35 17.76 -26.65
C TRP A 127 -8.07 18.09 -27.96
N HIS A 128 -9.39 17.89 -28.04
CA HIS A 128 -10.19 18.25 -29.22
C HIS A 128 -10.22 19.77 -29.45
N ALA A 129 -10.34 20.57 -28.38
CA ALA A 129 -10.29 22.03 -28.47
C ALA A 129 -8.95 22.56 -28.98
N ALA A 130 -7.88 21.77 -28.84
CA ALA A 130 -6.56 22.08 -29.38
C ALA A 130 -6.37 21.61 -30.84
N ASP A 131 -7.42 21.08 -31.48
CA ASP A 131 -7.47 20.63 -32.89
C ASP A 131 -6.38 19.63 -33.31
N ILE A 132 -6.12 18.66 -32.43
CA ILE A 132 -4.99 17.74 -32.58
C ILE A 132 -5.38 16.48 -33.39
N GLY A 133 -6.67 16.31 -33.74
CA GLY A 133 -7.14 15.25 -34.65
C GLY A 133 -6.89 13.81 -34.16
N LEU A 134 -6.79 13.59 -32.85
CA LEU A 134 -6.40 12.32 -32.26
C LEU A 134 -7.62 11.44 -31.95
N ASP A 135 -7.64 10.20 -32.47
CA ASP A 135 -8.59 9.15 -32.10
C ASP A 135 -8.16 8.47 -30.77
N TRP A 136 -8.22 9.24 -29.69
CA TRP A 136 -7.86 8.78 -28.34
C TRP A 136 -9.10 8.37 -27.55
N THR A 137 -9.05 7.18 -26.95
CA THR A 137 -10.06 6.69 -26.01
C THR A 137 -9.92 7.36 -24.63
N TYR A 138 -8.70 7.74 -24.24
CA TYR A 138 -8.42 8.33 -22.93
C TYR A 138 -7.70 9.66 -23.04
N GLY A 139 -8.22 10.69 -22.36
CA GLY A 139 -7.61 12.02 -22.35
C GLY A 139 -6.36 12.14 -21.46
N ASP A 140 -6.23 11.28 -20.45
CA ASP A 140 -5.04 11.17 -19.62
C ASP A 140 -4.87 9.74 -19.06
N ALA A 141 -3.83 9.54 -18.24
CA ALA A 141 -3.56 8.24 -17.60
C ALA A 141 -4.51 7.91 -16.43
N THR A 142 -5.33 8.84 -15.94
CA THR A 142 -6.14 8.67 -14.72
C THR A 142 -7.14 7.54 -14.87
N THR A 143 -7.99 7.64 -15.89
CA THR A 143 -9.05 6.68 -16.16
C THR A 143 -8.56 5.25 -16.41
N PRO A 144 -7.65 5.00 -17.36
CA PRO A 144 -7.17 3.64 -17.61
C PRO A 144 -6.46 3.05 -16.39
N LEU A 145 -5.71 3.85 -15.63
CA LEU A 145 -5.02 3.37 -14.43
C LEU A 145 -6.01 2.94 -13.35
N VAL A 146 -7.02 3.76 -13.05
CA VAL A 146 -8.01 3.43 -12.00
C VAL A 146 -8.86 2.21 -12.40
N LEU A 147 -9.28 2.12 -13.67
CA LEU A 147 -10.02 0.95 -14.16
C LEU A 147 -9.19 -0.34 -14.04
N LEU A 148 -7.90 -0.30 -14.41
CA LEU A 148 -7.02 -1.46 -14.22
C LEU A 148 -6.81 -1.81 -12.75
N ALA A 149 -6.70 -0.81 -11.87
CA ALA A 149 -6.61 -1.06 -10.44
C ALA A 149 -7.87 -1.78 -9.92
N MET A 150 -9.06 -1.34 -10.36
CA MET A 150 -10.36 -1.94 -10.01
C MET A 150 -10.56 -3.33 -10.61
N ALA A 151 -9.99 -3.61 -11.78
CA ALA A 151 -10.13 -4.91 -12.45
C ALA A 151 -9.12 -5.96 -11.95
N LEU A 152 -7.89 -5.56 -11.64
CA LEU A 152 -6.77 -6.48 -11.38
C LEU A 152 -6.41 -6.63 -9.90
N GLY A 153 -6.77 -5.67 -9.04
CA GLY A 153 -6.46 -5.74 -7.60
C GLY A 153 -4.95 -5.75 -7.30
N CYS A 154 -4.14 -5.22 -8.21
CA CYS A 154 -2.69 -5.14 -8.07
C CYS A 154 -2.25 -4.05 -7.07
N ARG A 155 -1.00 -4.11 -6.59
CA ARG A 155 -0.43 -3.02 -5.78
C ARG A 155 -0.31 -1.79 -6.68
N ARG A 156 -0.57 -0.61 -6.11
CA ARG A 156 -0.30 0.68 -6.79
C ARG A 156 1.10 0.71 -7.41
N ALA A 157 2.11 0.30 -6.65
CA ALA A 157 3.49 0.28 -7.14
C ALA A 157 3.75 -0.74 -8.25
N GLU A 158 3.01 -1.84 -8.30
CA GLU A 158 3.10 -2.83 -9.39
C GLU A 158 2.52 -2.25 -10.68
N LEU A 159 1.37 -1.57 -10.60
CA LEU A 159 0.73 -0.95 -11.76
C LEU A 159 1.54 0.22 -12.31
N LEU A 160 2.06 1.09 -11.43
CA LEU A 160 2.87 2.25 -11.84
C LEU A 160 4.20 1.84 -12.50
N LYS A 161 4.75 0.68 -12.14
CA LYS A 161 6.00 0.15 -12.71
C LYS A 161 5.76 -0.89 -13.82
N LEU A 162 4.52 -1.08 -14.25
CA LEU A 162 4.18 -2.08 -15.24
C LEU A 162 4.79 -1.71 -16.59
N GLU A 163 5.47 -2.66 -17.22
CA GLU A 163 6.02 -2.53 -18.58
C GLU A 163 5.13 -3.23 -19.59
N TRP A 164 5.09 -2.72 -20.83
CA TRP A 164 4.33 -3.36 -21.90
C TRP A 164 4.80 -4.79 -22.19
N SER A 165 6.10 -5.07 -22.00
CA SER A 165 6.70 -6.40 -22.13
C SER A 165 6.17 -7.43 -21.11
N ALA A 166 5.51 -6.98 -20.05
CA ALA A 166 4.89 -7.84 -19.05
C ALA A 166 3.41 -8.16 -19.34
N VAL A 167 2.83 -7.57 -20.40
CA VAL A 167 1.44 -7.80 -20.81
C VAL A 167 1.41 -8.74 -22.01
N ASP A 168 0.85 -9.92 -21.81
CA ASP A 168 0.63 -10.92 -22.85
C ASP A 168 -0.81 -10.82 -23.36
N PHE A 169 -0.99 -10.11 -24.47
CA PHE A 169 -2.30 -9.92 -25.09
C PHE A 169 -2.89 -11.21 -25.69
N PRO A 170 -2.13 -12.05 -26.43
CA PRO A 170 -2.63 -13.33 -26.91
C PRO A 170 -3.18 -14.24 -25.81
N ASN A 171 -2.46 -14.36 -24.70
CA ASN A 171 -2.89 -15.22 -23.58
C ASN A 171 -3.76 -14.49 -22.55
N ALA A 172 -4.04 -13.20 -22.75
CA ALA A 172 -4.77 -12.35 -21.81
C ALA A 172 -4.22 -12.44 -20.38
N THR A 173 -2.90 -12.27 -20.20
CA THR A 173 -2.28 -12.27 -18.87
C THR A 173 -1.35 -11.08 -18.67
N VAL A 174 -1.10 -10.73 -17.41
CA VAL A 174 -0.08 -9.76 -17.01
C VAL A 174 0.81 -10.34 -15.92
N ARG A 175 2.12 -10.16 -16.05
CA ARG A 175 3.10 -10.61 -15.07
C ARG A 175 3.53 -9.47 -14.16
N PHE A 176 3.23 -9.56 -12.87
CA PHE A 176 3.74 -8.64 -11.86
C PHE A 176 4.99 -9.20 -11.20
N VAL A 177 6.03 -8.37 -11.08
CA VAL A 177 7.29 -8.72 -10.42
C VAL A 177 7.41 -7.90 -9.14
N ASP A 178 7.50 -8.58 -8.00
CA ASP A 178 7.81 -7.94 -6.72
C ASP A 178 9.32 -7.79 -6.57
N THR A 179 9.82 -6.57 -6.73
CA THR A 179 11.25 -6.23 -6.59
C THR A 179 11.64 -5.85 -5.16
N THR A 180 10.73 -5.92 -4.19
CA THR A 180 11.00 -5.49 -2.81
C THR A 180 11.63 -6.58 -1.94
N THR A 181 11.57 -7.85 -2.34
CA THR A 181 12.22 -8.95 -1.63
C THR A 181 13.49 -9.41 -2.33
N LYS A 182 14.52 -9.77 -1.54
CA LYS A 182 15.79 -10.35 -2.01
C LYS A 182 15.60 -11.56 -2.95
N THR A 183 14.45 -12.22 -2.86
CA THR A 183 13.90 -13.13 -3.87
C THR A 183 12.79 -12.40 -4.63
N ALA A 184 13.01 -12.11 -5.91
CA ALA A 184 11.97 -11.55 -6.77
C ALA A 184 10.84 -12.59 -6.90
N THR A 185 9.70 -12.34 -6.25
CA THR A 185 8.53 -13.19 -6.42
C THR A 185 7.71 -12.60 -7.55
N SER A 186 7.46 -13.38 -8.60
CA SER A 186 6.61 -12.98 -9.71
C SER A 186 5.30 -13.75 -9.67
N ARG A 187 4.23 -13.13 -10.16
CA ARG A 187 2.96 -13.79 -10.35
C ARG A 187 2.32 -13.37 -11.66
N VAL A 188 1.61 -14.31 -12.28
CA VAL A 188 0.83 -14.07 -13.48
C VAL A 188 -0.62 -13.88 -13.06
N VAL A 189 -1.24 -12.80 -13.54
CA VAL A 189 -2.63 -12.45 -13.27
C VAL A 189 -3.39 -12.50 -14.60
N PRO A 190 -4.45 -13.30 -14.70
CA PRO A 190 -5.35 -13.26 -15.85
C PRO A 190 -6.00 -11.88 -16.01
N LEU A 191 -6.07 -11.38 -17.23
CA LEU A 191 -6.77 -10.16 -17.60
C LEU A 191 -8.24 -10.51 -17.86
N ASN A 192 -9.15 -9.95 -17.06
CA ASN A 192 -10.57 -10.02 -17.39
C ASN A 192 -10.88 -9.17 -18.65
N ALA A 193 -12.09 -9.32 -19.20
CA ALA A 193 -12.50 -8.63 -20.42
C ALA A 193 -12.33 -7.10 -20.32
N GLU A 194 -12.66 -6.52 -19.16
CA GLU A 194 -12.50 -5.09 -18.88
C GLU A 194 -11.03 -4.67 -18.94
N ALA A 195 -10.14 -5.34 -18.19
CA ALA A 195 -8.72 -5.01 -18.16
C ALA A 195 -8.06 -5.16 -19.53
N LEU A 196 -8.45 -6.20 -20.28
CA LEU A 196 -7.95 -6.42 -21.63
C LEU A 196 -8.40 -5.30 -22.59
N ALA A 197 -9.65 -4.87 -22.51
CA ALA A 197 -10.17 -3.77 -23.31
C ALA A 197 -9.46 -2.45 -22.99
N VAL A 198 -9.31 -2.13 -21.70
CA VAL A 198 -8.60 -0.92 -21.23
C VAL A 198 -7.15 -0.94 -21.71
N LEU A 199 -6.42 -2.06 -21.55
CA LEU A 199 -5.03 -2.17 -22.00
C LEU A 199 -4.90 -2.06 -23.52
N LYS A 200 -5.81 -2.66 -24.29
CA LYS A 200 -5.79 -2.55 -25.77
C LYS A 200 -6.01 -1.12 -26.23
N ALA A 201 -6.99 -0.42 -25.66
CA ALA A 201 -7.26 0.99 -25.98
C ALA A 201 -6.09 1.89 -25.57
N TRP A 202 -5.60 1.74 -24.33
CA TRP A 202 -4.49 2.54 -23.82
C TRP A 202 -3.17 2.29 -24.57
N ARG A 203 -2.93 1.07 -25.04
CA ARG A 203 -1.73 0.72 -25.82
C ARG A 203 -1.63 1.54 -27.11
N LYS A 204 -2.75 1.83 -27.79
CA LYS A 204 -2.74 2.68 -28.99
C LYS A 204 -2.16 4.06 -28.74
N GLN A 205 -2.26 4.56 -27.51
CA GLN A 205 -1.84 5.91 -27.12
C GLN A 205 -0.45 5.97 -26.47
N SER A 206 0.06 4.85 -25.94
CA SER A 206 1.23 4.86 -25.04
C SER A 206 2.24 3.74 -25.30
N SER A 207 2.07 2.93 -26.36
CA SER A 207 2.99 1.85 -26.70
C SER A 207 4.40 2.29 -27.11
N HIS A 208 4.58 3.59 -27.41
CA HIS A 208 5.89 4.16 -27.71
C HIS A 208 6.77 4.34 -26.45
N PHE A 209 6.19 4.20 -25.26
CA PHE A 209 6.94 4.14 -24.00
C PHE A 209 7.23 2.70 -23.59
N ARG A 210 8.27 2.51 -22.78
CA ARG A 210 8.54 1.21 -22.13
C ARG A 210 7.48 0.85 -21.09
N LEU A 211 7.11 1.83 -20.27
CA LEU A 211 6.14 1.68 -19.18
C LEU A 211 4.72 1.87 -19.71
N VAL A 212 3.77 1.13 -19.14
CA VAL A 212 2.34 1.32 -19.38
C VAL A 212 1.89 2.70 -18.89
N PHE A 213 2.46 3.16 -17.77
CA PHE A 213 2.14 4.46 -17.16
C PHE A 213 3.41 5.29 -16.92
N PRO A 214 3.96 5.92 -17.97
CA PRO A 214 5.16 6.74 -17.86
C PRO A 214 4.87 8.06 -17.14
N SER A 215 5.89 8.64 -16.51
CA SER A 215 5.88 10.03 -16.06
C SER A 215 5.77 10.98 -17.27
N PRO A 216 5.33 12.25 -17.07
CA PRO A 216 5.21 13.21 -18.16
C PRO A 216 6.52 13.48 -18.93
N ASP A 217 7.67 13.30 -18.29
CA ASP A 217 8.99 13.41 -18.91
C ASP A 217 9.46 12.13 -19.64
N GLY A 218 8.66 11.05 -19.58
CA GLY A 218 8.94 9.75 -20.20
C GLY A 218 10.07 8.95 -19.55
N LYS A 219 10.74 9.47 -18.51
CA LYS A 219 11.97 8.88 -17.95
C LYS A 219 11.73 7.83 -16.87
N GLY A 220 10.52 7.74 -16.33
CA GLY A 220 10.20 6.84 -15.24
C GLY A 220 8.72 6.56 -15.11
N SER A 221 8.34 5.98 -13.98
CA SER A 221 6.94 5.73 -13.63
C SER A 221 6.31 6.98 -13.02
N LEU A 222 5.00 7.15 -13.19
CA LEU A 222 4.21 8.08 -12.39
C LEU A 222 4.45 7.87 -10.89
N ALA A 223 4.67 8.96 -10.14
CA ALA A 223 4.86 8.91 -8.69
C ALA A 223 3.54 8.65 -7.94
N VAL A 224 2.45 9.18 -8.49
CA VAL A 224 1.08 9.11 -7.97
C VAL A 224 0.10 8.90 -9.12
N VAL A 225 -1.11 8.44 -8.79
CA VAL A 225 -2.21 8.40 -9.76
C VAL A 225 -2.69 9.84 -9.98
N PRO A 226 -2.60 10.39 -11.20
CA PRO A 226 -3.05 11.75 -11.48
C PRO A 226 -4.55 11.88 -11.19
N ASN A 227 -4.98 13.07 -10.78
CA ASN A 227 -6.40 13.45 -10.60
C ASN A 227 -7.30 12.53 -9.75
N TRP A 228 -6.76 11.50 -9.09
CA TRP A 228 -7.55 10.54 -8.31
C TRP A 228 -8.37 11.23 -7.21
N GLU A 229 -7.78 12.18 -6.50
CA GLU A 229 -8.47 12.89 -5.42
C GLU A 229 -9.71 13.64 -5.96
N LYS A 230 -9.61 14.25 -7.15
CA LYS A 230 -10.76 14.91 -7.80
C LYS A 230 -11.86 13.91 -8.16
N VAL A 231 -11.49 12.77 -8.75
CA VAL A 231 -12.44 11.70 -9.09
C VAL A 231 -13.10 11.15 -7.83
N ARG A 232 -12.33 10.93 -6.77
CA ARG A 232 -12.81 10.43 -5.47
C ARG A 232 -13.83 11.38 -4.86
N ASP A 233 -13.53 12.68 -4.87
CA ASP A 233 -14.39 13.70 -4.28
C ASP A 233 -15.67 13.86 -5.11
N ALA A 234 -15.58 13.84 -6.44
CA ALA A 234 -16.76 13.83 -7.32
C ALA A 234 -17.64 12.59 -7.12
N ALA A 235 -17.04 11.43 -6.86
CA ALA A 235 -17.74 10.19 -6.58
C ALA A 235 -18.26 10.06 -5.13
N LYS A 236 -17.92 11.00 -4.23
CA LYS A 236 -18.30 10.99 -2.80
C LYS A 236 -17.88 9.69 -2.12
N VAL A 237 -16.60 9.34 -2.26
CA VAL A 237 -15.98 8.12 -1.70
C VAL A 237 -14.69 8.46 -0.95
N GLU A 238 -14.72 9.44 -0.06
CA GLU A 238 -13.57 10.00 0.67
C GLU A 238 -12.82 8.94 1.51
N ARG A 239 -13.53 7.88 1.92
CA ARG A 239 -12.95 6.72 2.61
C ARG A 239 -12.02 5.88 1.72
N ILE A 240 -12.17 5.95 0.41
CA ILE A 240 -11.43 5.15 -0.56
C ILE A 240 -10.12 5.84 -0.92
N ARG A 241 -9.01 5.15 -0.63
CA ARG A 241 -7.67 5.65 -0.89
C ARG A 241 -6.90 4.67 -1.77
N LEU A 242 -6.41 5.11 -2.94
CA LEU A 242 -5.53 4.29 -3.79
C LEU A 242 -4.18 3.97 -3.13
N LYS A 243 -3.84 4.64 -2.02
CA LYS A 243 -2.61 4.37 -1.27
C LYS A 243 -2.66 3.08 -0.45
N TYR A 244 -3.84 2.63 -0.01
CA TYR A 244 -3.99 1.59 1.03
C TYR A 244 -4.62 0.29 0.51
N HIS A 245 -4.21 -0.21 -0.67
CA HIS A 245 -4.71 -1.50 -1.20
C HIS A 245 -6.25 -1.63 -1.34
N THR A 246 -7.00 -0.53 -1.27
CA THR A 246 -8.47 -0.52 -1.35
C THR A 246 -9.00 -1.26 -2.58
N MET A 247 -8.40 -1.05 -3.76
CA MET A 247 -8.82 -1.75 -4.97
C MET A 247 -8.49 -3.24 -4.95
N ARG A 248 -7.44 -3.66 -4.25
CA ARG A 248 -7.13 -5.08 -4.02
C ARG A 248 -8.19 -5.73 -3.15
N HIS A 249 -8.58 -5.08 -2.06
CA HIS A 249 -9.65 -5.57 -1.20
C HIS A 249 -10.98 -5.64 -1.94
N HIS A 250 -11.30 -4.63 -2.75
CA HIS A 250 -12.47 -4.66 -3.63
C HIS A 250 -12.46 -5.86 -4.59
N VAL A 251 -11.36 -6.11 -5.29
CA VAL A 251 -11.23 -7.28 -6.19
C VAL A 251 -11.31 -8.59 -5.41
N ALA A 252 -10.67 -8.67 -4.24
CA ALA A 252 -10.76 -9.84 -3.37
C ALA A 252 -12.21 -10.15 -3.01
N SER A 253 -12.96 -9.15 -2.52
CA SER A 253 -14.36 -9.31 -2.15
C SER A 253 -15.22 -9.70 -3.35
N ARG A 254 -14.99 -9.11 -4.53
CA ARG A 254 -15.72 -9.47 -5.76
C ARG A 254 -15.49 -10.91 -6.19
N LEU A 255 -14.23 -11.35 -6.23
CA LEU A 255 -13.90 -12.72 -6.63
C LEU A 255 -14.45 -13.76 -5.65
N VAL A 256 -14.39 -13.47 -4.35
CA VAL A 256 -15.01 -14.35 -3.34
C VAL A 256 -16.53 -14.40 -3.50
N ASN A 257 -17.18 -13.25 -3.74
CA ASN A 257 -18.63 -13.20 -3.98
C ASN A 257 -19.05 -13.91 -5.27
N SER A 258 -18.19 -13.98 -6.27
CA SER A 258 -18.43 -14.78 -7.49
C SER A 258 -18.10 -16.26 -7.32
N GLY A 259 -17.83 -16.73 -6.09
CA GLY A 259 -17.60 -18.14 -5.79
C GLY A 259 -16.18 -18.64 -6.07
N VAL A 260 -15.21 -17.76 -6.33
CA VAL A 260 -13.81 -18.15 -6.52
C VAL A 260 -13.22 -18.56 -5.16
N ASP A 261 -12.55 -19.71 -5.12
CA ASP A 261 -11.97 -20.22 -3.89
C ASP A 261 -10.85 -19.31 -3.35
N LEU A 262 -10.70 -19.29 -2.02
CA LEU A 262 -9.77 -18.38 -1.33
C LEU A 262 -8.31 -18.62 -1.69
N HIS A 263 -7.95 -19.82 -2.12
CA HIS A 263 -6.58 -20.12 -2.52
C HIS A 263 -6.27 -19.46 -3.88
N THR A 264 -7.16 -19.62 -4.86
CA THR A 264 -7.06 -18.95 -6.17
C THR A 264 -7.07 -17.42 -6.02
N VAL A 265 -7.96 -16.86 -5.20
CA VAL A 265 -7.96 -15.41 -4.90
C VAL A 265 -6.63 -14.96 -4.28
N GLY A 266 -6.07 -15.75 -3.35
CA GLY A 266 -4.77 -15.47 -2.74
C GLY A 266 -3.63 -15.46 -3.76
N GLN A 267 -3.63 -16.40 -4.71
CA GLN A 267 -2.64 -16.46 -5.78
C GLN A 267 -2.72 -15.25 -6.72
N ILE A 268 -3.92 -14.90 -7.19
CA ILE A 268 -4.16 -13.74 -8.07
C ILE A 268 -3.65 -12.44 -7.41
N LEU A 269 -4.01 -12.24 -6.14
CA LEU A 269 -3.68 -11.00 -5.43
C LEU A 269 -2.27 -10.98 -4.85
N GLY A 270 -1.57 -12.12 -4.84
CA GLY A 270 -0.24 -12.26 -4.26
C GLY A 270 -0.24 -12.08 -2.74
N HIS A 271 -1.23 -12.67 -2.06
CA HIS A 271 -1.28 -12.75 -0.60
C HIS A 271 -0.34 -13.85 -0.10
N ARG A 272 0.61 -13.49 0.78
CA ARG A 272 1.52 -14.47 1.40
C ARG A 272 0.86 -15.31 2.48
N ASP A 273 -0.19 -14.77 3.10
CA ASP A 273 -0.94 -15.41 4.17
C ASP A 273 -2.41 -15.51 3.78
N ILE A 274 -2.96 -16.73 3.82
CA ILE A 274 -4.36 -17.01 3.55
C ILE A 274 -5.30 -16.29 4.53
N ALA A 275 -4.83 -15.94 5.74
CA ALA A 275 -5.59 -15.14 6.70
C ALA A 275 -5.93 -13.74 6.14
N THR A 276 -5.11 -13.20 5.24
CA THR A 276 -5.40 -11.93 4.55
C THR A 276 -6.56 -12.08 3.58
N THR A 277 -6.61 -13.17 2.81
CA THR A 277 -7.73 -13.48 1.92
C THR A 277 -9.01 -13.79 2.71
N LYS A 278 -8.91 -14.54 3.81
CA LYS A 278 -10.04 -14.83 4.71
C LYS A 278 -10.67 -13.56 5.29
N ARG A 279 -9.87 -12.54 5.60
CA ARG A 279 -10.39 -11.23 6.06
C ARG A 279 -11.23 -10.54 4.99
N CYS A 280 -10.84 -10.63 3.72
CA CYS A 280 -11.61 -10.06 2.61
C CYS A 280 -12.95 -10.79 2.42
N ALA A 281 -12.97 -12.11 2.61
CA ALA A 281 -14.19 -12.93 2.51
C ALA A 281 -15.25 -12.55 3.56
N HIS A 282 -14.84 -12.19 4.78
CA HIS A 282 -15.77 -11.78 5.83
C HIS A 282 -16.34 -10.37 5.62
N LEU A 283 -15.63 -9.52 4.88
CA LEU A 283 -16.03 -8.14 4.61
C LEU A 283 -17.02 -8.03 3.45
N ALA A 284 -17.23 -9.09 2.68
CA ALA A 284 -18.11 -9.06 1.54
C ALA A 284 -19.58 -8.97 1.99
N PRO A 285 -20.39 -8.03 1.46
CA PRO A 285 -21.81 -8.00 1.74
C PRO A 285 -22.42 -9.30 1.21
N ARG A 286 -23.06 -10.08 2.09
CA ARG A 286 -23.86 -11.23 1.68
C ARG A 286 -24.96 -10.71 0.77
N THR A 287 -24.87 -11.02 -0.52
CA THR A 287 -25.97 -10.77 -1.44
C THR A 287 -27.12 -11.69 -1.01
N PRO A 288 -28.34 -11.18 -0.73
CA PRO A 288 -29.46 -12.06 -0.53
C PRO A 288 -29.72 -12.80 -1.85
N SER A 289 -29.82 -14.13 -1.74
CA SER A 289 -30.22 -15.07 -2.79
C SER A 289 -31.58 -14.73 -3.38
#